data_AF-A0A4R2S0E7-F1
#
_entry.id   AF-A0A4R2S0E7-F1
#
_cell.length_a   1.000
_cell.length_b   1.000
_cell.length_c   1.000
_cell.angle_alpha   90.00
_cell.angle_beta   90.00
_cell.angle_gamma   90.00
#
_symmetry.space_group_name_H-M   'P 1'
#
loop_
_entity.id
_entity.type
_entity.pdbx_description
1 polymer ?
#
loop_
_entity_poly.entity_id
_entity_poly.type
_entity_poly.pdbx_seq_one_letter_code
_entity_poly.pdbx_strand_id
1 'polypeptide(L)' 'MPPEGIDMNVTGVCVSQITDKLKMTQSTASQYLTILLRADLIKAARIGKYTYYKRNEDTFEKIADMMKSEI' A
#
# COMPACT_ATOMS: atom_id res chain seq x y z
N MET A 1 17.21 6.67 -4.72
CA MET A 1 17.03 5.40 -5.45
C MET A 1 16.69 4.34 -4.41
N PRO A 2 15.62 3.52 -4.59
CA PRO A 2 15.41 2.37 -3.71
C PRO A 2 16.66 1.47 -3.79
N PRO A 3 16.98 0.72 -2.72
CA PRO A 3 18.10 -0.22 -2.76
C PRO A 3 17.96 -1.15 -3.96
N GLU A 4 19.02 -1.25 -4.77
CA GLU A 4 19.09 -2.22 -5.87
C GLU A 4 18.82 -3.61 -5.29
N GLY A 5 17.77 -4.28 -5.79
CA GLY A 5 17.38 -5.63 -5.35
C GLY A 5 16.05 -5.75 -4.56
N ILE A 6 15.26 -4.69 -4.42
CA ILE A 6 13.92 -4.81 -3.83
C ILE A 6 12.87 -5.12 -4.91
N ASP A 7 12.43 -6.38 -4.95
CA ASP A 7 11.33 -6.82 -5.79
C ASP A 7 10.02 -6.12 -5.40
N MET A 8 9.49 -5.28 -6.29
CA MET A 8 8.22 -4.57 -6.08
C MET A 8 7.02 -5.52 -5.93
N ASN A 9 7.10 -6.73 -6.50
CA ASN A 9 6.07 -7.77 -6.35
C ASN A 9 6.13 -8.46 -4.97
N VAL A 10 7.33 -8.65 -4.43
CA VAL A 10 7.51 -9.32 -3.14
C VAL A 10 7.31 -8.34 -1.99
N THR A 11 7.88 -7.15 -2.12
CA THR A 11 8.07 -6.17 -1.06
C THR A 11 7.04 -5.05 -1.07
N GLY A 12 6.45 -4.78 -2.24
CA GLY A 12 5.51 -3.68 -2.43
C GLY A 12 6.18 -2.40 -2.96
N VAL A 13 5.40 -1.33 -3.02
CA VAL A 13 5.79 -0.03 -3.59
C VAL A 13 6.16 0.96 -2.49
N CYS A 14 7.26 1.68 -2.67
CA CYS A 14 7.67 2.72 -1.74
C CYS A 14 6.72 3.93 -1.85
N VAL A 15 6.49 4.63 -0.73
CA VAL A 15 5.66 5.86 -0.70
C VAL A 15 6.05 6.85 -1.80
N SER A 16 7.34 6.99 -2.09
CA SER A 16 7.85 7.89 -3.13
C SER A 16 7.42 7.49 -4.54
N GLN A 17 7.26 6.19 -4.82
CA GLN A 17 6.77 5.73 -6.13
C GLN A 17 5.26 5.85 -6.24
N ILE A 18 4.55 5.64 -5.13
CA ILE A 18 3.10 5.81 -5.06
C ILE A 18 2.74 7.27 -5.33
N THR A 19 3.43 8.21 -4.69
CA THR A 19 3.23 9.65 -4.90
C THR A 19 3.53 10.08 -6.33
N ASP A 20 4.60 9.56 -6.90
CA ASP A 20 5.03 9.87 -8.27
C ASP A 20 4.02 9.35 -9.30
N LYS A 21 3.58 8.09 -9.13
CA LYS A 21 2.62 7.44 -10.03
C LYS A 21 1.21 8.01 -9.92
N LEU A 22 0.78 8.38 -8.72
CA LEU A 22 -0.53 9.00 -8.47
C LEU A 22 -0.53 10.52 -8.67
N LYS A 23 0.62 11.13 -9.02
CA LYS A 23 0.80 12.57 -9.16
C LYS A 23 0.23 13.36 -7.96
N MET A 24 0.46 12.85 -6.75
CA MET A 24 -0.03 13.46 -5.52
C MET A 24 1.13 13.79 -4.57
N THR A 25 0.90 14.71 -3.64
CA THR A 25 1.91 15.08 -2.64
C THR A 25 2.15 13.95 -1.64
N GLN A 26 3.36 13.89 -1.08
CA GLN A 26 3.75 12.87 -0.09
C GLN A 26 2.84 12.86 1.13
N SER A 27 2.41 14.03 1.60
CA SER A 27 1.49 14.16 2.73
C SER A 27 0.16 13.47 2.44
N THR A 28 -0.43 13.76 1.28
CA THR A 28 -1.72 13.17 0.85
C THR A 28 -1.60 11.67 0.68
N ALA A 29 -0.56 11.20 -0.03
CA ALA A 29 -0.33 9.76 -0.19
C ALA A 29 -0.15 9.06 1.15
N SER A 30 0.65 9.61 2.06
CA SER A 30 0.86 9.02 3.38
C SER A 30 -0.45 8.92 4.18
N GLN A 31 -1.32 9.93 4.07
CA GLN A 31 -2.63 9.92 4.71
C GLN A 31 -3.52 8.81 4.15
N TYR A 32 -3.65 8.70 2.83
CA TYR A 32 -4.41 7.64 2.19
C TYR A 32 -3.86 6.25 2.53
N LEU A 33 -2.54 6.09 2.48
CA LEU A 33 -1.88 4.85 2.84
C LEU A 33 -2.13 4.49 4.30
N THR A 34 -2.15 5.47 5.22
CA THR A 34 -2.48 5.23 6.63
C THR A 34 -3.93 4.78 6.80
N ILE A 35 -4.86 5.36 6.05
CA ILE A 35 -6.28 4.94 6.07
C ILE A 35 -6.40 3.50 5.57
N LEU A 36 -5.78 3.19 4.44
CA LEU A 36 -5.77 1.83 3.88
C LEU A 36 -5.07 0.82 4.81
N LEU A 37 -4.03 1.25 5.51
CA LEU A 37 -3.32 0.42 6.49
C LEU A 37 -4.20 0.13 7.71
N ARG A 38 -4.92 1.14 8.21
CA ARG A 38 -5.87 1.00 9.32
C ARG A 38 -7.06 0.12 8.94
N ALA A 39 -7.47 0.16 7.68
CA ALA A 39 -8.50 -0.70 7.11
C ALA A 39 -7.97 -2.12 6.78
N ASP A 40 -6.71 -2.43 7.10
CA ASP A 40 -6.03 -3.69 6.80
C ASP A 40 -6.00 -4.07 5.30
N LEU A 41 -6.33 -3.13 4.41
CA LEU A 41 -6.36 -3.29 2.95
C LEU A 41 -4.96 -3.39 2.36
N ILE A 42 -3.99 -2.75 3.01
CA ILE A 42 -2.58 -2.78 2.63
C ILE A 42 -1.72 -3.03 3.87
N LYS A 43 -0.56 -3.66 3.68
CA LYS A 43 0.47 -3.85 4.70
C LYS A 43 1.63 -2.91 4.42
N ALA A 44 2.11 -2.26 5.47
CA ALA A 44 3.35 -1.49 5.43
C ALA A 44 4.50 -2.33 5.97
N ALA A 45 5.58 -2.43 5.20
CA ALA A 45 6.82 -3.03 5.61
C ALA A 45 7.90 -1.95 5.62
N ARG A 46 8.53 -1.73 6.77
CA ARG A 46 9.69 -0.84 6.87
C ARG A 46 10.94 -1.62 6.54
N ILE A 47 11.63 -1.24 5.46
CA ILE A 47 12.85 -1.90 5.00
C ILE A 47 13.94 -0.86 4.83
N GLY A 48 14.97 -0.97 5.68
CA GLY A 48 16.04 0.02 5.78
C GLY A 48 15.50 1.40 6.15
N LYS A 49 15.67 2.37 5.24
CA LYS A 49 15.26 3.77 5.43
C LYS A 49 13.89 4.11 4.81
N TYR A 50 13.24 3.16 4.15
CA TYR A 50 12.00 3.40 3.40
C TYR A 50 10.85 2.54 3.89
N THR A 51 9.64 3.09 3.81
CA THR A 51 8.39 2.35 4.07
C THR A 51 7.80 1.89 2.75
N TYR A 52 7.63 0.59 2.62
CA TYR A 52 7.01 -0.09 1.50
C TYR A 52 5.58 -0.45 1.83
N TYR A 53 4.70 -0.38 0.85
CA TYR A 53 3.29 -0.72 0.99
C TYR A 53 2.92 -1.80 -0.01
N LYS A 54 2.24 -2.85 0.45
CA LYS A 54 1.77 -3.97 -0.35
C LYS A 54 0.27 -4.18 -0.12
N ARG A 55 -0.48 -4.56 -1.16
CA ARG A 55 -1.90 -4.91 -1.00
C ARG A 55 -2.06 -6.20 -0.20
N ASN A 56 -3.07 -6.22 0.66
CA ASN A 56 -3.48 -7.41 1.37
C ASN A 56 -4.64 -8.06 0.59
N GLU A 57 -4.34 -9.08 -0.21
CA GLU A 57 -5.35 -9.77 -1.02
C GLU A 57 -6.42 -10.44 -0.17
N ASP A 58 -6.06 -10.97 1.01
CA ASP A 58 -6.98 -11.61 1.96
C ASP A 58 -8.07 -10.63 2.45
N THR A 59 -7.67 -9.40 2.80
CA THR A 59 -8.60 -8.36 3.23
C THR A 59 -9.40 -7.80 2.07
N PHE A 60 -8.81 -7.73 0.87
CA PHE A 60 -9.54 -7.37 -0.34
C PHE A 60 -10.64 -8.38 -0.67
N GLU A 61 -10.37 -9.68 -0.56
CA GLU A 61 -11.39 -10.72 -0.73
C GLU A 61 -12.49 -10.59 0.33
N LYS A 62 -12.14 -10.41 1.60
CA LYS A 62 -13.13 -10.20 2.68
C LYS A 62 -14.01 -8.98 2.46
N ILE A 63 -13.43 -7.87 2.00
CA ILE A 63 -14.21 -6.65 1.71
C ILE A 63 -15.05 -6.83 0.45
N ALA A 64 -14.53 -7.49 -0.58
CA ALA A 64 -15.31 -7.81 -1.77
C ALA A 64 -16.48 -8.74 -1.44
N ASP A 65 -16.29 -9.69 -0.53
CA ASP A 65 -17.34 -10.58 -0.02
C ASP A 65 -18.38 -9.82 0.82
N MET A 66 -17.94 -8.97 1.76
CA MET A 66 -18.83 -8.08 2.50
C MET A 66 -19.65 -7.15 1.58
N MET A 67 -19.02 -6.54 0.58
CA MET A 67 -19.72 -5.70 -0.41
C MET A 67 -20.69 -6.48 -1.28
N LYS A 68 -20.39 -7.74 -1.60
CA LYS A 68 -21.32 -8.62 -2.32
C LYS A 68 -22.52 -9.04 -1.47
N SER A 69 -22.37 -9.08 -0.15
CA SER A 69 -23.45 -9.48 0.76
C SER A 69 -24.47 -8.38 1.06
N GLU A 70 -24.27 -7.15 0.59
CA GLU A 70 -25.22 -6.03 0.72
C GLU A 70 -25.93 -5.66 -0.60
N ILE A 71 -25.91 -6.53 -1.63
CA ILE A 71 -26.63 -6.34 -2.89
C ILE A 71 -27.59 -7.49 -3.16
#